data_AF-A0A3B1CWG8-F1
#
_entry.id   AF-A0A3B1CWG8-F1
#
_cell.length_a   1.000
_cell.length_b   1.000
_cell.length_c   1.000
_cell.angle_alpha   90.00
_cell.angle_beta   90.00
_cell.angle_gamma   90.00
#
_symmetry.space_group_name_H-M   'P 1'
#
loop_
_entity.id
_entity.type
_entity.pdbx_description
1 polymer ?
#
loop_
_entity_poly.entity_id
_entity_poly.type
_entity_poly.pdbx_seq_one_letter_code
_entity_poly.pdbx_strand_id
1 'polypeptide(L)'
;MSDENAVEASIKHSISKNGFPDKIVRLPFKPVYKSCKSHDTSLTVVLKNLEAEEIFGKIEGDCIEFRSPATRNRQKEKPVADEPLDLSGLGGAPESDLMKAARQHMENMTPEQKEDIQKKVDNMSPEEKANLIKLVSQQFNPIPPETK
;
A
#
# COMPACT_ATOMS: atom_id res chain seq x y z
N MET A 1 8.32 18.36 36.08
CA MET A 1 8.62 18.46 34.63
C MET A 1 9.13 17.09 34.24
N SER A 2 8.23 16.24 33.76
CA SER A 2 8.38 14.78 33.83
C SER A 2 9.09 14.21 32.60
N ASP A 3 10.06 13.32 32.84
CA ASP A 3 10.78 12.49 31.86
C ASP A 3 9.88 11.55 31.03
N GLU A 4 8.60 11.44 31.38
CA GLU A 4 7.57 10.66 30.67
C GLU A 4 7.46 11.04 29.19
N ASN A 5 7.78 12.30 28.83
CA ASN A 5 7.75 12.79 27.46
C ASN A 5 9.02 12.49 26.64
N ALA A 6 10.11 12.00 27.22
CA ALA A 6 11.39 11.86 26.49
C ALA A 6 11.29 10.81 25.37
N VAL A 7 10.65 9.67 25.67
CA VAL A 7 10.44 8.58 24.70
C VAL A 7 9.43 9.01 23.63
N GLU A 8 8.34 9.66 24.04
CA GLU A 8 7.33 10.19 23.12
C GLU A 8 7.91 11.23 22.17
N ALA A 9 8.70 12.19 22.68
CA ALA A 9 9.37 13.19 21.86
C ALA A 9 10.36 12.55 20.88
N SER A 10 11.09 11.52 21.30
CA SER A 10 12.01 10.77 20.44
C SER A 10 11.27 10.04 19.31
N ILE A 11 10.13 9.39 19.63
CA ILE A 11 9.27 8.75 18.64
C ILE A 11 8.71 9.79 17.67
N LYS A 12 8.13 10.88 18.18
CA LYS A 12 7.57 11.98 17.37
C LYS A 12 8.60 12.57 16.41
N HIS A 13 9.82 12.84 16.90
CA HIS A 13 10.92 13.31 16.06
C HIS A 13 11.29 12.30 14.97
N SER A 14 11.38 11.02 15.34
CA SER A 14 11.72 9.94 14.41
C SER A 14 10.66 9.76 13.33
N ILE A 15 9.38 9.74 13.68
CA ILE A 15 8.31 9.55 12.68
C ILE A 15 8.13 10.78 11.80
N SER A 16 8.26 12.00 12.34
CA SER A 16 8.15 13.24 11.57
C SER A 16 9.25 13.32 10.51
N LYS A 17 10.49 12.95 10.86
CA LYS A 17 11.61 12.88 9.91
C LYS A 17 11.38 11.90 8.76
N ASN A 18 10.59 10.86 8.98
CA ASN A 18 10.27 9.83 7.99
C ASN A 18 8.98 10.14 7.20
N GLY A 19 8.37 11.32 7.39
CA GLY A 19 7.23 11.78 6.60
C GLY A 19 5.87 11.58 7.26
N PHE A 20 5.80 11.37 8.58
CA PHE A 20 4.57 11.47 9.35
C PHE A 20 4.16 12.95 9.52
N PRO A 21 2.85 13.31 9.46
CA PRO A 21 1.66 12.47 9.39
C PRO A 21 1.15 12.09 7.99
N ASP A 22 1.80 12.57 6.92
CA ASP A 22 1.41 12.30 5.52
C ASP A 22 1.55 10.83 5.10
N LYS A 23 2.56 10.14 5.63
CA LYS A 23 2.88 8.74 5.33
C LYS A 23 2.83 7.88 6.59
N ILE A 24 2.60 6.60 6.37
CA ILE A 24 2.74 5.57 7.40
C ILE A 24 4.23 5.34 7.63
N VAL A 25 4.67 5.39 8.90
CA VAL A 25 6.07 5.21 9.28
C VAL A 25 6.23 3.98 10.14
N ARG A 26 7.25 3.16 9.86
CA ARG A 26 7.55 1.97 10.64
C ARG A 26 8.86 2.17 11.39
N LEU A 27 8.83 2.03 12.71
CA LEU A 27 10.02 2.05 13.55
C LEU A 27 10.33 0.62 14.05
N PRO A 28 11.61 0.25 14.25
CA PRO A 28 11.92 -1.07 14.78
C PRO A 28 11.49 -1.18 16.25
N PHE A 29 10.89 -2.30 16.65
CA PHE A 29 10.35 -2.51 17.98
C PHE A 29 11.44 -2.51 19.06
N LYS A 30 12.55 -3.21 18.82
CA LYS A 30 13.67 -3.35 19.78
C LYS A 30 14.22 -2.01 20.32
N PRO A 31 14.61 -1.03 19.48
CA PRO A 31 15.12 0.25 19.98
C PRO A 31 14.04 1.05 20.72
N VAL A 32 12.79 1.01 20.27
CA VAL A 32 11.68 1.69 20.96
C VAL A 32 11.45 1.06 22.35
N TYR A 33 11.37 -0.27 22.41
CA TYR A 33 11.20 -1.00 23.66
C TYR A 33 12.35 -0.79 24.64
N LYS A 34 13.59 -0.73 24.13
CA LYS A 34 14.77 -0.40 24.95
C LYS A 34 14.67 1.01 25.53
N SER A 35 14.25 1.98 24.73
CA SER A 35 14.03 3.36 25.19
C SER A 35 12.97 3.43 26.28
N CYS A 36 11.83 2.74 26.10
CA CYS A 36 10.79 2.60 27.12
C CYS A 36 11.35 2.04 28.44
N LYS A 37 12.13 0.95 28.38
CA LYS A 37 12.77 0.37 29.56
C LYS A 37 13.77 1.31 30.25
N SER A 38 14.52 2.11 29.49
CA SER A 38 15.47 3.06 30.06
C SER A 38 14.82 4.21 30.81
N HIS A 39 13.56 4.53 30.50
CA HIS A 39 12.79 5.61 31.12
C HIS A 39 11.70 5.09 32.08
N ASP A 40 11.80 3.84 32.56
CA ASP A 40 10.83 3.20 33.46
C ASP A 40 9.37 3.34 33.00
N THR A 41 9.17 3.33 31.69
CA THR A 41 7.88 3.58 31.06
C THR A 41 7.45 2.39 30.22
N SER A 42 6.15 2.11 30.21
CA SER A 42 5.59 1.02 29.43
C SER A 42 5.24 1.47 28.02
N LEU A 43 5.59 0.67 27.00
CA LEU A 43 5.24 0.96 25.61
C LEU A 43 3.73 1.20 25.43
N THR A 44 2.89 0.44 26.14
CA THR A 44 1.44 0.62 26.13
C THR A 44 1.00 2.00 26.60
N VAL A 45 1.69 2.58 27.61
CA VAL A 45 1.41 3.92 28.12
C VAL A 45 1.82 4.96 27.08
N VAL A 46 3.03 4.82 26.52
CA VAL A 46 3.54 5.69 25.44
C VAL A 46 2.59 5.72 24.25
N LEU A 47 2.16 4.54 23.78
CA LEU A 47 1.22 4.43 22.66
C LEU A 47 -0.12 5.08 22.98
N LYS A 48 -0.63 4.91 24.21
CA LYS A 48 -1.90 5.52 24.63
C LYS A 48 -1.81 7.06 24.72
N ASN A 49 -0.67 7.59 25.16
CA ASN A 49 -0.42 9.03 25.17
C ASN A 49 -0.32 9.58 23.74
N LEU A 50 0.37 8.86 22.86
CA LEU A 50 0.45 9.19 21.42
C LEU A 50 -0.93 9.15 20.74
N GLU A 51 -1.81 8.22 21.13
CA GLU A 51 -3.19 8.17 20.62
C GLU A 51 -3.99 9.43 20.96
N ALA A 52 -3.73 10.06 22.12
CA ALA A 52 -4.36 11.34 22.48
C ALA A 52 -3.91 12.50 21.59
N GLU A 53 -2.74 12.39 20.96
CA GLU A 53 -2.22 13.31 19.93
C GLU A 53 -2.55 12.86 18.50
N GLU A 54 -3.52 11.96 18.34
CA GLU A 54 -3.92 11.38 17.04
C GLU A 54 -2.84 10.54 16.33
N ILE A 55 -1.87 10.02 17.09
CA ILE A 55 -0.80 9.16 16.57
C ILE A 55 -1.08 7.71 17.00
N PHE A 56 -1.51 6.87 16.06
CA PHE A 56 -1.83 5.47 16.34
C PHE A 56 -0.64 4.57 16.01
N GLY A 57 -0.08 3.89 17.01
CA GLY A 57 0.97 2.88 16.82
C GLY A 57 0.41 1.47 16.88
N LYS A 58 0.67 0.65 15.86
CA LYS A 58 0.34 -0.79 15.82
C LYS A 58 1.63 -1.61 15.76
N ILE A 59 1.76 -2.60 16.63
CA ILE A 59 2.88 -3.55 16.58
C ILE A 59 2.60 -4.57 15.47
N GLU A 60 3.51 -4.65 14.50
CA GLU A 60 3.49 -5.56 13.36
C GLU A 60 4.83 -6.31 13.33
N GLY A 61 4.86 -7.49 13.97
CA GLY A 61 6.07 -8.31 14.09
C GLY A 61 7.20 -7.59 14.85
N ASP A 62 8.34 -7.41 14.20
CA ASP A 62 9.52 -6.73 14.75
C ASP A 62 9.48 -5.19 14.64
N CYS A 63 8.39 -4.61 14.14
CA CYS A 63 8.25 -3.17 13.93
C CYS A 63 6.96 -2.61 14.56
N ILE A 64 6.96 -1.31 14.81
CA ILE A 64 5.80 -0.54 15.24
C ILE A 64 5.45 0.42 14.09
N GLU A 65 4.27 0.23 13.54
CA GLU A 65 3.71 1.05 12.47
C GLU A 65 2.91 2.22 13.06
N PHE A 66 3.32 3.44 12.76
CA PHE A 66 2.67 4.68 13.18
C PHE A 66 1.86 5.27 12.03
N ARG A 67 0.60 5.57 12.31
CA ARG A 67 -0.36 6.15 11.35
C ARG A 67 -1.19 7.26 11.99
N SER A 68 -1.53 8.23 11.17
CA SER A 68 -2.41 9.35 11.49
C SER A 68 -3.87 8.98 11.20
N PRO A 69 -4.87 9.69 11.75
CA PRO A 69 -6.27 9.51 11.38
C PRO A 69 -6.49 9.68 9.86
N ALA A 70 -5.77 10.60 9.21
CA ALA A 70 -5.82 10.80 7.76
C ALA A 70 -5.36 9.56 6.97
N THR A 71 -4.25 8.94 7.38
CA THR A 71 -3.74 7.70 6.73
C THR A 71 -4.56 6.46 7.13
N ARG A 72 -5.19 6.46 8.32
CA ARG A 72 -6.09 5.39 8.78
C ARG A 72 -7.40 5.36 8.00
N ASN A 73 -7.98 6.51 7.68
CA ASN A 73 -9.18 6.58 6.83
C ASN A 73 -8.86 6.18 5.39
N ARG A 74 -7.69 6.55 4.84
CA ARG A 74 -7.22 6.05 3.53
C ARG A 74 -7.04 4.52 3.44
N GLN A 75 -6.88 3.81 4.56
CA GLN A 75 -6.86 2.34 4.58
C GLN A 75 -8.26 1.72 4.77
N LYS A 76 -9.22 2.47 5.33
CA LYS A 76 -10.62 2.02 5.51
C LYS A 76 -11.50 2.37 4.33
N GLU A 77 -11.23 3.50 3.68
CA GLU A 77 -11.61 3.75 2.30
C GLU A 77 -10.76 2.80 1.48
N LYS A 78 -11.35 1.71 0.97
CA LYS A 78 -10.69 0.91 -0.05
C LYS A 78 -10.13 1.89 -1.10
N PRO A 79 -8.84 1.81 -1.46
CA PRO A 79 -8.40 2.51 -2.64
C PRO A 79 -9.21 1.95 -3.81
N VAL A 80 -9.98 2.79 -4.47
CA VAL A 80 -10.51 2.53 -5.83
C VAL A 80 -9.41 2.74 -6.88
N ALA A 81 -8.15 2.55 -6.51
CA ALA A 81 -7.01 2.61 -7.42
C ALA A 81 -5.92 1.68 -6.91
N ASP A 82 -5.56 0.68 -7.73
CA ASP A 82 -4.49 -0.28 -7.50
C ASP A 82 -4.82 -1.45 -6.53
N GLU A 83 -5.87 -2.22 -6.86
CA GLU A 83 -5.64 -3.67 -6.76
C GLU A 83 -4.67 -4.01 -7.90
N PRO A 84 -3.50 -4.63 -7.66
CA PRO A 84 -3.01 -5.55 -8.67
C PRO A 84 -4.18 -6.51 -8.87
N LEU A 85 -4.77 -6.51 -10.08
CA LEU A 85 -5.75 -7.51 -10.47
C LEU A 85 -5.24 -8.86 -9.92
N ASP A 86 -5.89 -9.42 -8.91
CA ASP A 86 -5.54 -10.73 -8.37
C ASP A 86 -6.01 -11.75 -9.42
N LEU A 87 -5.23 -11.83 -10.49
CA LEU A 87 -5.31 -12.81 -11.57
C LEU A 87 -4.74 -14.16 -11.13
N SER A 88 -4.37 -14.29 -9.84
CA SER A 88 -3.92 -15.52 -9.20
C SER A 88 -4.95 -16.65 -9.31
N GLY A 89 -6.23 -16.32 -9.53
CA GLY A 89 -7.31 -17.28 -9.84
C GLY A 89 -7.56 -17.54 -11.33
N LEU A 90 -6.87 -16.83 -12.23
CA LEU A 90 -7.06 -16.86 -13.69
C LEU A 90 -5.89 -17.52 -14.43
N GLY A 91 -4.96 -18.15 -13.69
CA GLY A 91 -3.81 -18.90 -14.20
C GLY A 91 -4.16 -20.22 -14.90
N GLY A 92 -5.19 -20.22 -15.76
CA GLY A 92 -5.61 -21.41 -16.52
C GLY A 92 -6.86 -21.26 -17.38
N ALA A 93 -7.47 -20.08 -17.51
CA ALA A 93 -8.67 -19.91 -18.33
C ALA A 93 -8.30 -19.72 -19.83
N PRO A 94 -9.05 -20.33 -20.77
CA PRO A 94 -8.79 -20.18 -22.20
C PRO A 94 -8.97 -18.71 -22.64
N GLU A 95 -8.23 -18.29 -23.66
CA GLU A 95 -8.18 -16.90 -24.20
C GLU A 95 -9.57 -16.25 -24.40
N SER A 96 -10.57 -17.06 -24.73
CA SER A 96 -11.97 -16.63 -24.88
C SER A 96 -12.61 -16.13 -23.58
N ASP A 97 -12.28 -16.73 -22.43
CA ASP A 97 -12.80 -16.33 -21.12
C ASP A 97 -12.11 -15.07 -20.60
N LEU A 98 -10.82 -14.88 -20.93
CA LEU A 98 -10.09 -13.65 -20.61
C LEU A 98 -10.67 -12.44 -21.37
N MET A 99 -10.88 -12.56 -22.68
CA MET A 99 -11.51 -11.47 -23.45
C MET A 99 -12.93 -11.19 -22.97
N LYS A 100 -13.68 -12.22 -22.56
CA LYS A 100 -15.03 -12.06 -22.04
C LYS A 100 -15.03 -11.37 -20.68
N ALA A 101 -14.12 -11.73 -19.78
CA ALA A 101 -13.95 -11.07 -18.50
C ALA A 101 -13.51 -9.61 -18.66
N ALA A 102 -12.57 -9.33 -19.56
CA ALA A 102 -12.15 -7.96 -19.87
C ALA A 102 -13.30 -7.12 -20.44
N ARG A 103 -14.12 -7.69 -21.34
CA ARG A 103 -15.31 -7.03 -21.89
C ARG A 103 -16.37 -6.79 -20.83
N GLN A 104 -16.68 -7.78 -19.99
CA GLN A 104 -17.64 -7.62 -18.89
C GLN A 104 -17.17 -6.60 -17.86
N HIS A 105 -15.87 -6.54 -17.59
CA HIS A 105 -15.29 -5.54 -16.70
C HIS A 105 -15.41 -4.14 -17.32
N MET A 106 -15.12 -3.99 -18.62
CA MET A 106 -15.35 -2.73 -19.34
C MET A 106 -16.84 -2.35 -19.43
N GLU A 107 -17.76 -3.31 -19.60
CA GLU A 107 -19.20 -3.00 -19.63
C GLU A 107 -19.70 -2.47 -18.29
N ASN A 108 -19.24 -3.05 -17.18
CA ASN A 108 -19.62 -2.67 -15.82
C ASN A 108 -18.87 -1.43 -15.28
N MET A 109 -17.93 -0.84 -16.03
CA MET A 109 -17.28 0.42 -15.65
C MET A 109 -18.19 1.63 -15.82
N THR A 110 -17.94 2.68 -15.03
CA THR A 110 -18.60 3.98 -15.21
C THR A 110 -18.04 4.72 -16.42
N PRO A 111 -18.82 5.62 -17.06
CA PRO A 111 -18.37 6.38 -18.21
C PRO A 111 -17.11 7.22 -17.92
N GLU A 112 -16.95 7.75 -16.71
CA GLU A 112 -15.74 8.49 -16.30
C GLU A 112 -14.50 7.59 -16.28
N GLN A 113 -14.62 6.34 -15.84
CA GLN A 113 -13.50 5.39 -15.85
C GLN A 113 -13.12 4.97 -17.28
N LYS A 114 -14.11 4.79 -18.15
CA LYS A 114 -13.87 4.50 -19.57
C LYS A 114 -13.14 5.65 -20.24
N GLU A 115 -13.53 6.89 -19.95
CA GLU A 115 -12.91 8.08 -20.51
C GLU A 115 -11.48 8.30 -19.98
N ASP A 116 -11.22 8.03 -18.70
CA ASP A 116 -9.85 8.10 -18.12
C ASP A 116 -8.92 7.04 -18.73
N ILE A 117 -9.40 5.79 -18.87
CA ILE A 117 -8.66 4.71 -19.54
C ILE A 117 -8.39 5.08 -20.99
N GLN A 118 -9.40 5.57 -21.70
CA GLN A 118 -9.27 5.97 -23.09
C GLN A 118 -8.28 7.12 -23.24
N LYS A 119 -8.37 8.16 -22.40
CA LYS A 119 -7.41 9.27 -22.37
C LYS A 119 -6.00 8.79 -22.05
N LYS A 120 -5.81 7.87 -21.12
CA LYS A 120 -4.49 7.30 -20.83
C LYS A 120 -3.93 6.55 -22.02
N VAL A 121 -4.74 5.77 -22.73
CA VAL A 121 -4.33 5.02 -23.93
C VAL A 121 -4.06 5.95 -25.13
N ASP A 122 -4.84 7.02 -25.28
CA ASP A 122 -4.65 8.04 -26.33
C ASP A 122 -3.45 8.96 -26.06
N ASN A 123 -3.13 9.23 -24.79
CA ASN A 123 -1.94 10.02 -24.41
C ASN A 123 -0.65 9.18 -24.36
N MET A 124 -0.74 7.85 -24.52
CA MET A 124 0.43 7.00 -24.63
C MET A 124 0.94 6.96 -26.07
N SER A 125 2.26 6.97 -26.23
CA SER A 125 2.88 6.82 -27.55
C SER A 125 2.62 5.43 -28.12
N PRO A 126 2.60 5.26 -29.46
CA PRO A 126 2.37 3.95 -30.08
C PRO A 126 3.35 2.86 -29.62
N GLU A 127 4.59 3.24 -29.24
CA GLU A 127 5.58 2.33 -28.66
C GLU A 127 5.22 1.88 -27.24
N GLU A 128 4.66 2.76 -26.41
CA GLU A 128 4.22 2.44 -25.06
C GLU A 128 2.98 1.55 -25.10
N LYS A 129 2.03 1.86 -25.99
CA LYS A 129 0.86 1.02 -26.23
C LYS A 129 1.25 -0.37 -26.71
N ALA A 130 2.22 -0.48 -27.62
CA ALA A 130 2.74 -1.75 -28.09
C ALA A 130 3.46 -2.53 -26.97
N ASN A 131 4.23 -1.84 -26.12
CA ASN A 131 4.89 -2.47 -24.96
C ASN A 131 3.88 -2.93 -23.91
N LEU A 132 2.79 -2.21 -23.69
CA LEU A 132 1.72 -2.59 -22.76
C LEU A 132 0.96 -3.83 -23.28
N ILE A 133 0.62 -3.83 -24.58
CA ILE A 133 0.02 -4.99 -25.24
C ILE A 133 0.98 -6.19 -25.20
N LYS A 134 2.28 -5.97 -25.42
CA LYS A 134 3.30 -7.01 -25.38
C LYS A 134 3.53 -7.55 -23.97
N LEU A 135 3.54 -6.70 -22.95
CA LEU A 135 3.69 -7.09 -21.54
C LEU A 135 2.48 -7.92 -21.09
N VAL A 136 1.27 -7.47 -21.41
CA VAL A 136 0.04 -8.24 -21.18
C VAL A 136 0.07 -9.56 -21.96
N SER A 137 0.49 -9.55 -23.22
CA SER A 137 0.58 -10.79 -24.02
C SER A 137 1.65 -11.74 -23.47
N GLN A 138 2.78 -11.23 -22.94
CA GLN A 138 3.84 -12.05 -22.34
C GLN A 138 3.48 -12.57 -20.95
N GLN A 139 2.69 -11.83 -20.17
CA GLN A 139 2.16 -12.34 -18.90
C GLN A 139 1.13 -13.46 -19.10
N PHE A 140 0.52 -13.55 -20.28
CA PHE A 140 -0.57 -14.48 -20.54
C PHE A 140 -0.26 -15.58 -21.57
N ASN A 141 0.90 -15.56 -22.23
CA ASN A 141 1.41 -16.69 -23.01
C ASN A 141 2.55 -17.39 -22.26
N PRO A 142 2.47 -18.71 -21.98
CA PRO A 142 3.69 -19.46 -21.72
C PRO A 142 4.55 -19.48 -22.99
N ILE A 143 5.82 -19.12 -22.83
CA ILE A 143 6.88 -19.37 -23.82
C ILE A 143 6.77 -20.85 -24.21
N PRO A 144 6.68 -21.22 -25.50
CA PRO A 144 6.73 -22.64 -25.87
C PRO A 144 8.09 -23.19 -25.41
N PRO A 145 8.15 -24.36 -24.77
CA PRO A 145 9.43 -24.93 -24.41
C PRO A 145 10.18 -25.26 -25.70
N GLU A 146 11.30 -24.58 -25.93
CA GLU A 146 12.37 -25.16 -26.73
C GLU A 146 12.79 -26.45 -26.04
N THR A 147 12.58 -27.59 -26.68
CA THR A 147 13.40 -28.77 -26.44
C THR A 147 13.41 -29.70 -27.66
N LYS A 148 14.56 -29.68 -28.34
CA LYS A 148 15.15 -30.69 -29.25
C LYS A 148 14.70 -30.80 -30.70
#